data_AF-A0A8X7CTQ7-F1
#
_entry.id   AF-A0A8X7CTQ7-F1
#
_cell.length_a   1.000
_cell.length_b   1.000
_cell.length_c   1.000
_cell.angle_alpha   90.00
_cell.angle_beta   90.00
_cell.angle_gamma   90.00
#
_symmetry.space_group_name_H-M   'P 1'
#
loop_
_entity.id
_entity.type
_entity.pdbx_description
1 polymer ?
#
loop_
_entity_poly.entity_id
_entity_poly.type
_entity_poly.pdbx_seq_one_letter_code
_entity_poly.pdbx_strand_id
1 'polypeptide(L)'
;MCKTQKGRDWGVFESGLLVLVLFSTTFAVRLNRPRILLPFNTPGLPSNYTLHVLEDENNDCYEWKSTNQHFVAVEPILDLHDCSRSALLYSLSSAPERRHDVILAK
;
A
#
# COMPACT_ATOMS: atom_id res chain seq x y z
N MET A 1 42.11 -49.91 -34.82
CA MET A 1 42.05 -48.42 -34.76
C MET A 1 40.59 -48.00 -34.54
N CYS A 2 40.20 -47.53 -33.36
CA CYS A 2 39.97 -46.11 -32.96
C CYS A 2 38.84 -45.43 -33.78
N LYS A 3 37.73 -44.91 -33.22
CA LYS A 3 37.59 -44.04 -32.03
C LYS A 3 36.17 -44.08 -31.42
N THR A 4 36.13 -43.93 -30.09
CA THR A 4 35.04 -43.38 -29.28
C THR A 4 34.63 -41.99 -29.78
N GLN A 5 33.33 -41.68 -29.85
CA GLN A 5 32.89 -40.28 -29.97
C GLN A 5 31.74 -39.97 -29.02
N LYS A 6 32.12 -39.23 -27.97
CA LYS A 6 31.31 -38.56 -26.96
C LYS A 6 30.92 -37.18 -27.49
N GLY A 7 29.64 -36.83 -27.48
CA GLY A 7 29.12 -35.50 -27.84
C GLY A 7 27.75 -35.32 -27.19
N ARG A 8 27.64 -34.85 -25.93
CA ARG A 8 27.78 -33.47 -25.42
C ARG A 8 26.48 -32.69 -25.58
N ASP A 9 25.51 -33.03 -24.73
CA ASP A 9 24.31 -32.24 -24.45
C ASP A 9 24.69 -30.99 -23.64
N TRP A 10 24.98 -29.88 -24.34
CA TRP A 10 25.26 -28.57 -23.71
C TRP A 10 24.21 -27.48 -24.02
N GLY A 11 23.20 -27.76 -24.84
CA GLY A 11 22.23 -26.73 -25.28
C GLY A 11 20.97 -26.56 -24.42
N VAL A 12 20.62 -27.56 -23.59
CA VAL A 12 19.34 -27.56 -22.85
C VAL A 12 19.46 -26.92 -21.47
N PHE A 13 20.66 -26.91 -20.88
CA PHE A 13 20.89 -26.36 -19.54
C PHE A 13 20.90 -24.83 -19.51
N GLU A 14 21.35 -24.16 -20.58
CA GLU A 14 21.44 -22.70 -20.67
C GLU A 14 20.05 -22.03 -20.78
N SER A 15 19.12 -22.67 -21.50
CA SER A 15 17.80 -22.11 -21.77
C SER A 15 16.84 -22.21 -20.57
N GLY A 16 16.95 -23.27 -19.77
CA GLY A 16 16.18 -23.40 -18.52
C GLY A 16 16.57 -22.35 -17.46
N LEU A 17 17.85 -21.99 -17.40
CA LEU A 17 18.38 -21.04 -16.43
C LEU A 17 17.94 -19.60 -16.74
N LEU A 18 17.89 -19.24 -18.03
CA LEU A 18 17.39 -17.94 -18.49
C LEU A 18 15.90 -17.74 -18.13
N VAL A 19 15.08 -18.78 -18.29
CA VAL A 19 13.66 -18.75 -17.94
C VAL A 19 13.46 -18.55 -16.43
N LEU A 20 14.26 -19.24 -15.60
CA LEU A 20 14.23 -19.07 -14.14
C LEU A 20 14.58 -17.66 -13.66
N VAL A 21 15.55 -17.00 -14.33
CA VAL A 21 15.93 -15.61 -14.02
C VAL A 21 14.82 -14.62 -14.41
N LEU A 22 14.11 -14.87 -15.52
CA LEU A 22 13.00 -14.02 -15.94
C LEU A 22 11.78 -14.11 -14.99
N PHE A 23 11.56 -15.25 -14.34
CA PHE A 23 10.48 -15.40 -13.35
C PHE A 23 10.78 -14.81 -11.97
N SER A 24 12.06 -14.61 -11.62
CA SER A 24 12.43 -14.11 -10.29
C SER A 24 12.34 -12.58 -10.16
N THR A 25 12.15 -11.85 -11.27
CA THR A 25 12.05 -10.38 -11.27
C THR A 25 10.62 -9.86 -11.05
N THR A 26 9.60 -10.72 -11.02
CA THR A 26 8.19 -10.29 -11.06
C THR A 26 7.51 -10.08 -9.70
N PHE A 27 8.22 -10.22 -8.57
CA PHE A 27 7.61 -10.12 -7.24
C PHE A 27 8.34 -9.16 -6.29
N ALA A 28 8.60 -7.94 -6.74
CA ALA A 28 8.98 -6.84 -5.85
C ALA A 28 7.76 -5.93 -5.58
N VAL A 29 6.76 -6.44 -4.85
CA VAL A 29 5.66 -5.61 -4.36
C VAL A 29 6.13 -4.84 -3.14
N ARG A 30 6.21 -3.51 -3.25
CA ARG A 30 6.65 -2.62 -2.18
C ARG A 30 5.59 -2.63 -1.06
N LEU A 31 5.83 -3.41 0.00
CA LEU A 31 4.91 -3.56 1.15
C LEU A 31 4.83 -2.33 2.08
N ASN A 32 5.62 -1.29 1.82
CA ASN A 32 5.72 -0.15 2.72
C ASN A 32 4.58 0.84 2.46
N ARG A 33 3.40 0.56 3.05
CA ARG A 33 2.31 1.53 3.08
C ARG A 33 2.66 2.65 4.07
N PRO A 34 2.58 3.93 3.66
CA PRO A 34 2.81 5.04 4.58
C PRO A 34 1.81 4.95 5.73
N ARG A 35 2.31 5.04 6.96
CA ARG A 35 1.49 5.06 8.18
C ARG A 35 1.67 6.41 8.85
N ILE A 36 0.56 7.11 9.05
CA ILE A 36 0.54 8.41 9.73
C ILE A 36 -0.06 8.19 11.11
N LEU A 37 0.64 8.65 12.15
CA LEU A 37 0.14 8.62 13.52
C LEU A 37 -0.50 9.96 13.84
N LEU A 38 -1.82 9.97 13.99
CA LEU A 38 -2.59 11.17 14.32
C LEU A 38 -2.81 11.27 15.83
N PRO A 39 -2.59 12.44 16.45
CA PRO A 39 -2.71 12.60 17.90
C PRO A 39 -4.16 12.85 18.31
N PHE A 40 -5.03 11.85 18.14
CA PHE A 40 -6.36 11.84 18.74
C PHE A 40 -6.21 11.75 20.27
N ASN A 41 -6.84 12.65 21.02
CA ASN A 41 -6.82 12.74 22.50
C ASN A 41 -5.67 13.53 23.15
N THR A 42 -5.01 14.43 22.41
CA THR A 42 -4.11 15.40 23.05
C THR A 42 -4.90 16.65 23.48
N PRO A 43 -4.98 17.00 24.78
CA PRO A 43 -5.70 18.17 25.23
C PRO A 43 -5.13 19.44 24.60
N GLY A 44 -6.00 20.28 24.03
CA GLY A 44 -5.61 21.53 23.37
C GLY A 44 -5.14 21.39 21.92
N LEU A 45 -5.09 20.19 21.35
CA LEU A 45 -4.84 19.98 19.91
C LEU A 45 -6.14 19.71 19.14
N PRO A 46 -6.20 20.11 17.86
CA PRO A 46 -7.32 19.76 17.00
C PRO A 46 -7.44 18.23 16.84
N SER A 47 -8.65 17.71 17.00
CA SER A 47 -8.97 16.30 16.79
C SER A 47 -9.32 15.97 15.33
N ASN A 48 -9.34 16.98 14.48
CA ASN A 48 -9.83 16.90 13.11
C ASN A 48 -8.67 17.10 12.13
N TYR A 49 -8.52 16.17 11.20
CA TYR A 49 -7.42 16.14 10.24
C TYR A 49 -7.96 15.88 8.84
N THR A 50 -7.39 16.53 7.83
CA THR A 50 -7.68 16.22 6.43
C THR A 50 -6.51 15.46 5.83
N LEU A 51 -6.77 14.25 5.34
CA LEU A 51 -5.82 13.52 4.51
C LEU A 51 -6.00 13.94 3.06
N HIS A 52 -4.90 14.08 2.33
CA HIS A 52 -4.89 14.36 0.90
C HIS A 52 -3.82 13.50 0.23
N VAL A 53 -4.19 12.82 -0.86
CA VAL A 53 -3.22 12.06 -1.67
C VAL A 53 -2.51 13.02 -2.63
N LEU A 54 -1.20 13.22 -2.45
CA LEU A 54 -0.43 14.23 -3.21
C LEU A 54 0.16 13.68 -4.52
N GLU A 55 0.61 12.42 -4.51
CA GLU A 55 1.24 11.77 -5.65
C GLU A 55 0.38 10.59 -6.08
N ASP A 56 -0.39 10.81 -7.14
CA ASP A 56 -1.13 9.77 -7.83
C ASP A 56 -0.92 9.96 -9.33
N GLU A 57 -0.11 9.08 -9.94
CA GLU A 57 0.19 9.15 -11.38
C GLU A 57 -1.07 8.99 -12.24
N ASN A 58 -2.06 8.24 -11.75
CA ASN A 58 -3.26 7.91 -12.51
C ASN A 58 -4.47 8.75 -12.12
N ASN A 59 -4.33 9.64 -11.13
CA ASN A 59 -5.42 10.43 -10.60
C ASN A 59 -6.56 9.51 -10.12
N ASP A 60 -6.21 8.40 -9.46
CA ASP A 60 -7.13 7.37 -8.99
C ASP A 60 -8.12 7.94 -7.93
N CYS A 61 -9.24 7.24 -7.78
CA CYS A 61 -10.27 7.57 -6.80
C CYS A 61 -10.16 6.61 -5.62
N TYR A 62 -10.17 7.15 -4.41
CA TYR A 62 -9.94 6.36 -3.21
C TYR A 62 -11.21 6.12 -2.41
N GLU A 63 -11.39 4.87 -1.99
CA GLU A 63 -12.32 4.52 -0.92
C GLU A 63 -11.61 4.57 0.43
N TRP A 64 -12.10 5.41 1.34
CA TRP A 64 -11.50 5.63 2.65
C TRP A 64 -12.13 4.77 3.74
N LYS A 65 -11.31 4.05 4.50
CA LYS A 65 -11.76 3.19 5.62
C LYS A 65 -10.84 3.26 6.82
N SER A 66 -11.43 3.45 8.00
CA SER A 66 -10.74 3.28 9.29
C SER A 66 -10.79 1.81 9.73
N THR A 67 -9.70 1.32 10.33
CA THR A 67 -9.68 0.01 11.00
C THR A 67 -10.44 0.00 12.32
N ASN A 68 -10.61 1.15 12.97
CA ASN A 68 -11.25 1.32 14.27
C ASN A 68 -12.36 2.37 14.20
N GLN A 69 -13.45 2.05 13.51
CA GLN A 69 -14.61 2.94 13.27
C GLN A 69 -15.32 3.42 14.55
N HIS A 70 -15.08 2.78 15.69
CA HIS A 70 -15.61 3.22 16.98
C HIS A 70 -14.86 4.42 17.58
N PHE A 71 -13.63 4.69 17.10
CA PHE A 71 -12.73 5.70 17.67
C PHE A 71 -12.42 6.82 16.69
N VAL A 72 -12.30 6.51 15.41
CA VAL A 72 -12.01 7.46 14.35
C VAL A 72 -13.04 7.29 13.25
N ALA A 73 -13.74 8.37 12.94
CA ALA A 73 -14.59 8.45 11.77
C ALA A 73 -13.80 9.02 10.59
N VAL A 74 -14.16 8.58 9.40
CA VAL A 74 -13.57 9.01 8.13
C VAL A 74 -14.69 9.43 7.21
N GLU A 75 -14.63 10.64 6.70
CA GLU A 75 -15.58 11.19 5.73
C GLU A 75 -14.84 11.54 4.44
N PRO A 76 -15.18 10.88 3.31
CA PRO A 76 -14.58 11.22 2.03
C PRO A 76 -15.03 12.62 1.59
N ILE A 77 -14.08 13.42 1.12
CA ILE A 77 -14.35 14.67 0.42
C ILE A 77 -14.39 14.33 -1.07
N LEU A 78 -15.57 14.51 -1.66
CA LEU A 78 -15.84 14.16 -3.05
C LEU A 78 -15.60 15.36 -3.96
N ASP A 79 -14.90 15.12 -5.05
CA ASP A 79 -14.74 16.06 -6.15
C ASP A 79 -15.99 16.08 -7.05
N LEU A 80 -15.97 16.93 -8.08
CA LEU A 80 -17.06 17.08 -9.07
C LEU A 80 -17.48 15.79 -9.79
N HIS A 81 -16.64 14.75 -9.74
CA HIS A 81 -16.85 13.46 -10.42
C HIS A 81 -17.18 12.33 -9.43
N ASP A 82 -17.61 12.65 -8.21
CA ASP A 82 -17.88 11.67 -7.14
C ASP A 82 -16.65 10.82 -6.78
N CYS A 83 -15.47 11.44 -6.93
CA CYS A 83 -14.17 10.85 -6.71
C CYS A 83 -13.55 11.46 -5.45
N SER A 84 -13.01 10.64 -4.55
CA SER A 84 -12.41 11.16 -3.31
C SER A 84 -10.90 10.98 -3.30
N ARG A 85 -10.16 12.11 -3.29
CA ARG A 85 -8.71 12.14 -3.04
C ARG A 85 -8.33 12.73 -1.69
N SER A 86 -9.33 13.29 -1.02
CA SER A 86 -9.19 13.84 0.32
C SER A 86 -10.23 13.23 1.24
N ALA A 87 -9.89 13.06 2.51
CA ALA A 87 -10.83 12.63 3.52
C ALA A 87 -10.62 13.38 4.83
N LEU A 88 -11.73 13.74 5.46
CA LEU A 88 -11.75 14.30 6.80
C LEU A 88 -11.76 13.16 7.82
N LEU A 89 -10.92 13.30 8.83
CA LEU A 89 -10.81 12.40 9.98
C LEU A 89 -11.19 13.16 11.23
N TYR A 90 -11.96 12.53 12.09
CA TYR A 90 -12.26 13.07 13.41
C TYR A 90 -12.40 11.97 14.45
N SER A 91 -12.00 12.27 15.68
CA SER A 91 -12.14 11.34 16.81
C SER A 91 -13.58 11.31 17.31
N LEU A 92 -14.15 10.12 17.44
CA LEU A 92 -15.46 9.90 18.05
C LEU A 92 -15.40 9.76 19.58
N SER A 93 -14.23 9.44 20.14
CA SER A 93 -14.07 9.23 21.58
C SER A 93 -12.82 9.92 22.13
N SER A 94 -12.99 10.61 23.26
CA SER A 94 -11.91 11.19 24.07
C SER A 94 -11.36 10.17 25.08
N ALA A 95 -11.07 8.94 24.64
CA ALA A 95 -10.52 7.92 25.53
C ALA A 95 -9.10 8.32 25.99
N PRO A 96 -8.77 8.25 27.29
CA PRO A 96 -7.46 8.69 27.79
C PRO A 96 -6.29 7.80 27.34
N GLU A 97 -6.58 6.66 26.73
CA GLU A 97 -5.59 5.70 26.25
C GLU A 97 -5.10 6.07 24.84
N ARG A 98 -3.79 6.06 24.64
CA ARG A 98 -3.15 6.29 23.34
C ARG A 98 -3.53 5.15 22.39
N ARG A 99 -4.47 5.41 21.48
CA ARG A 99 -4.91 4.44 20.47
C ARG A 99 -4.37 4.82 19.10
N HIS A 100 -3.98 3.80 18.36
CA HIS A 100 -3.52 3.94 16.99
C HIS A 100 -4.59 3.41 16.06
N ASP A 101 -4.86 4.14 14.99
CA ASP A 101 -5.76 3.70 13.94
C ASP A 101 -5.03 3.72 12.59
N VAL A 102 -5.44 2.81 11.71
CA VAL A 102 -4.92 2.71 10.35
C VAL A 102 -6.03 3.14 9.40
N ILE A 103 -5.76 4.19 8.64
CA ILE A 103 -6.63 4.64 7.56
C ILE A 103 -6.16 4.00 6.25
N LEU A 104 -7.08 3.33 5.57
CA LEU A 104 -6.87 2.66 4.30
C LEU A 104 -7.52 3.51 3.20
N ALA A 105 -6.75 3.79 2.16
CA ALA A 105 -7.22 4.31 0.88
C ALA A 105 -7.06 3.18 -0.15
N LYS A 106 -8.14 2.82 -0.85
CA LYS A 106 -8.17 1.72 -1.83
C LYS A 106 -8.64 2.20 -3.18
#